data_AF-A0A1V6FEP3-F1
#
_entry.id   AF-A0A1V6FEP3-F1
#
_cell.length_a   1.000
_cell.length_b   1.000
_cell.length_c   1.000
_cell.angle_alpha   90.00
_cell.angle_beta   90.00
_cell.angle_gamma   90.00
#
_symmetry.space_group_name_H-M   'P 1'
#
loop_
_entity.id
_entity.type
_entity.pdbx_description
1 polymer ?
#
loop_
_entity_poly.entity_id
_entity_poly.type
_entity_poly.pdbx_seq_one_letter_code
_entity_poly.pdbx_strand_id
1 'polypeptide(L)'
;MPSSTLVTCPGFYRHHLQGIATDGVDVFWCFTSVLVKTTLDGRLLNKIPVATHHGDLCWHDGKVYVAVNLGRFNQEPGQAHNWIFVYDDTSFDFLEKYHVPEVVHGAGGMEWHDGVFQVIGGLPVGYEENYVYTYSPTFDFQERHVIPSGYTKLGIQTACHAHDRWWFGCYGDPDVTLQADNKFNLLAIHKISTSVGIICLPDGSFRLGRSARTPSGFTGAIQTASLHDFQ
;
A
#
# COMPACT_ATOMS: atom_id res chain seq x y z
N MET A 1 23.82 15.54 -8.18
CA MET A 1 22.66 14.65 -8.03
C MET A 1 23.17 13.37 -7.36
N PRO A 2 22.88 13.10 -6.08
CA PRO A 2 23.18 11.79 -5.54
C PRO A 2 22.40 10.76 -6.36
N SER A 3 23.10 9.75 -6.87
CA SER A 3 22.49 8.61 -7.57
C SER A 3 21.42 8.02 -6.66
N SER A 4 20.17 7.98 -7.14
CA SER A 4 19.11 7.27 -6.43
C SER A 4 19.54 5.81 -6.30
N THR A 5 19.83 5.38 -5.08
CA THR A 5 20.19 3.98 -4.83
C THR A 5 18.93 3.15 -4.94
N LEU A 6 18.96 2.17 -5.83
CA LEU A 6 17.88 1.21 -6.04
C LEU A 6 18.26 -0.08 -5.32
N VAL A 7 17.40 -0.55 -4.42
CA VAL A 7 17.55 -1.86 -3.77
C VAL A 7 16.48 -2.79 -4.33
N THR A 8 16.88 -3.92 -4.89
CA THR A 8 15.99 -4.84 -5.60
C THR A 8 15.51 -5.95 -4.68
N CYS A 9 14.21 -6.24 -4.72
CA CYS A 9 13.64 -7.44 -4.12
C CYS A 9 14.06 -8.66 -4.97
N PRO A 10 14.75 -9.67 -4.39
CA PRO A 10 15.28 -10.79 -5.17
C PRO A 10 14.19 -11.60 -5.87
N GLY A 11 14.37 -11.91 -7.15
CA GLY A 11 13.53 -12.84 -7.91
C GLY A 11 12.58 -12.19 -8.93
N PHE A 12 11.81 -13.05 -9.60
CA PHE A 12 10.80 -12.67 -10.58
C PHE A 12 9.45 -13.24 -10.18
N TYR A 13 8.41 -12.43 -10.30
CA TYR A 13 7.08 -12.73 -9.81
C TYR A 13 6.06 -12.73 -10.94
N ARG A 14 5.04 -13.58 -10.85
CA ARG A 14 4.01 -13.69 -11.89
C ARG A 14 3.24 -12.38 -12.09
N HIS A 15 3.01 -11.66 -11.01
CA HIS A 15 2.23 -10.42 -10.97
C HIS A 15 3.06 -9.30 -10.33
N HIS A 16 2.67 -8.05 -10.55
CA HIS A 16 3.45 -6.89 -10.12
C HIS A 16 3.43 -6.67 -8.61
N LEU A 17 4.40 -5.88 -8.13
CA LEU A 17 4.38 -5.30 -6.79
C LEU A 17 3.14 -4.43 -6.63
N GLN A 18 2.52 -4.51 -5.45
CA GLN A 18 1.34 -3.74 -5.06
C GLN A 18 1.67 -2.77 -3.94
N GLY A 19 2.65 -3.12 -3.10
CA GLY A 19 2.94 -2.37 -1.90
C GLY A 19 4.19 -2.82 -1.16
N ILE A 20 4.63 -1.98 -0.23
CA ILE A 20 5.75 -2.27 0.68
C ILE A 20 5.43 -1.76 2.08
N ALA A 21 5.90 -2.48 3.10
CA ALA A 21 5.89 -2.04 4.49
C ALA A 21 7.28 -2.24 5.13
N THR A 22 7.47 -1.70 6.33
CA THR A 22 8.68 -1.92 7.11
C THR A 22 8.38 -1.91 8.60
N ASP A 23 9.15 -2.68 9.36
CA ASP A 23 9.24 -2.61 10.83
C ASP A 23 10.36 -1.66 11.29
N GLY A 24 11.01 -0.96 10.34
CA GLY A 24 12.18 -0.11 10.55
C GLY A 24 13.52 -0.83 10.34
N VAL A 25 13.52 -2.16 10.16
CA VAL A 25 14.73 -3.00 9.99
C VAL A 25 14.69 -3.78 8.69
N ASP A 26 13.56 -4.42 8.41
CA ASP A 26 13.29 -5.26 7.25
C ASP A 26 12.21 -4.62 6.36
N VAL A 27 12.11 -5.10 5.13
CA VAL A 27 11.11 -4.68 4.15
C VAL A 27 10.20 -5.86 3.83
N PHE A 28 8.90 -5.61 3.95
CA PHE A 28 7.85 -6.52 3.54
C PHE A 28 7.34 -6.09 2.17
N TRP A 29 7.34 -6.99 1.21
CA TRP A 29 6.93 -6.73 -0.16
C TRP A 29 5.68 -7.52 -0.45
N CYS A 30 4.64 -6.85 -0.92
CA CYS A 30 3.45 -7.50 -1.38
C CYS A 30 3.36 -7.44 -2.90
N PHE A 31 3.56 -8.60 -3.53
CA PHE A 31 3.16 -8.81 -4.92
C PHE A 31 1.75 -9.41 -4.91
N THR A 32 1.01 -9.26 -6.01
CA THR A 32 -0.41 -9.70 -6.10
C THR A 32 -0.64 -11.16 -5.69
N SER A 33 0.38 -12.02 -5.71
CA SER A 33 0.29 -13.44 -5.34
C SER A 33 1.46 -13.95 -4.49
N VAL A 34 2.34 -13.09 -3.98
CA VAL A 34 3.52 -13.49 -3.19
C VAL A 34 3.84 -12.43 -2.14
N LEU A 35 4.07 -12.87 -0.89
CA LEU A 35 4.70 -12.05 0.13
C LEU A 35 6.19 -12.36 0.20
N VAL A 36 7.00 -11.33 0.37
CA VAL A 36 8.46 -11.44 0.50
C VAL A 36 8.91 -10.59 1.68
N LYS A 37 9.89 -11.09 2.43
CA LYS A 37 10.63 -10.33 3.44
C LYS A 37 12.08 -10.23 3.01
N THR A 38 12.64 -9.03 3.05
CA THR A 38 14.08 -8.81 2.85
C THR A 38 14.61 -7.92 3.96
N THR A 39 15.92 -7.88 4.13
CA THR A 39 16.57 -6.74 4.79
C THR A 39 16.42 -5.46 3.95
N LEU A 40 16.70 -4.30 4.54
CA LEU A 40 16.72 -3.00 3.85
C LEU A 40 17.72 -2.90 2.68
N ASP A 41 18.78 -3.71 2.67
CA ASP A 41 19.75 -3.82 1.57
C ASP A 41 19.40 -4.90 0.52
N GLY A 42 18.23 -5.55 0.67
CA GLY A 42 17.66 -6.44 -0.35
C GLY A 42 18.03 -7.91 -0.21
N ARG A 43 18.62 -8.35 0.91
CA ARG A 43 18.86 -9.77 1.16
C ARG A 43 17.56 -10.48 1.52
N LEU A 44 17.22 -11.54 0.78
CA LEU A 44 16.03 -12.35 1.02
C LEU A 44 16.07 -13.00 2.42
N LEU A 45 14.98 -12.87 3.16
CA LEU A 45 14.78 -13.47 4.49
C LEU A 45 13.70 -14.54 4.45
N ASN A 46 12.53 -14.24 3.87
CA ASN A 46 11.42 -15.17 3.77
C ASN A 46 10.57 -14.86 2.52
N LYS A 47 9.81 -15.84 2.04
CA LYS A 47 8.92 -15.71 0.89
C LYS A 47 7.87 -16.82 0.87
N ILE A 48 6.61 -16.46 0.73
CA ILE A 48 5.50 -17.41 0.60
C ILE A 48 4.57 -17.07 -0.57
N PRO A 49 3.98 -18.07 -1.25
CA PRO A 49 2.83 -17.81 -2.11
C PRO A 49 1.63 -17.41 -1.24
N VAL A 50 0.78 -16.52 -1.77
CA VAL A 50 -0.48 -16.13 -1.13
C VAL A 50 -1.63 -16.23 -2.13
N ALA A 51 -2.85 -16.02 -1.64
CA ALA A 51 -4.01 -15.88 -2.52
C ALA A 51 -3.76 -14.73 -3.53
N THR A 52 -4.46 -14.78 -4.66
CA THR A 52 -4.39 -13.68 -5.62
C THR A 52 -5.11 -12.44 -5.08
N HIS A 53 -4.75 -11.26 -5.58
CA HIS A 53 -5.33 -9.95 -5.23
C HIS A 53 -4.98 -9.44 -3.83
N HIS A 54 -3.81 -9.83 -3.31
CA HIS A 54 -3.18 -9.07 -2.25
C HIS A 54 -2.79 -7.69 -2.78
N GLY A 55 -3.20 -6.64 -2.07
CA GLY A 55 -2.89 -5.23 -2.33
C GLY A 55 -1.71 -4.75 -1.50
N ASP A 56 -1.67 -3.46 -1.21
CA ASP A 56 -0.69 -2.88 -0.29
C ASP A 56 -0.92 -3.35 1.17
N LEU A 57 0.13 -3.25 1.97
CA LEU A 57 0.26 -3.85 3.29
C LEU A 57 0.84 -2.85 4.28
N CYS A 58 0.60 -3.08 5.57
CA CYS A 58 1.30 -2.38 6.64
C CYS A 58 1.87 -3.37 7.66
N TRP A 59 2.82 -2.92 8.47
CA TRP A 59 3.36 -3.67 9.60
C TRP A 59 2.89 -3.03 10.90
N HIS A 60 2.50 -3.86 11.87
CA HIS A 60 2.22 -3.41 13.23
C HIS A 60 2.39 -4.58 14.22
N ASP A 61 3.08 -4.32 15.33
CA ASP A 61 3.16 -5.24 16.49
C ASP A 61 3.47 -6.71 16.12
N GLY A 62 4.56 -6.89 15.38
CA GLY A 62 5.06 -8.21 14.97
C GLY A 62 4.23 -8.89 13.87
N LYS A 63 3.31 -8.16 13.24
CA LYS A 63 2.41 -8.72 12.23
C LYS A 63 2.40 -7.88 10.95
N VAL A 64 2.16 -8.57 9.85
CA VAL A 64 1.93 -7.97 8.54
C VAL A 64 0.45 -8.07 8.21
N TYR A 65 -0.17 -6.93 7.97
CA TYR A 65 -1.58 -6.80 7.60
C TYR A 65 -1.66 -6.44 6.12
N VAL A 66 -2.46 -7.19 5.36
CA VAL A 66 -2.57 -7.01 3.91
C VAL A 66 -4.02 -6.75 3.52
N ALA A 67 -4.27 -5.69 2.77
CA ALA A 67 -5.56 -5.45 2.15
C ALA A 67 -5.77 -6.44 0.99
N VAL A 68 -6.88 -7.18 1.01
CA VAL A 68 -7.18 -8.22 0.01
C VAL A 68 -8.60 -8.05 -0.50
N ASN A 69 -8.77 -8.05 -1.81
CA ASN A 69 -10.10 -8.13 -2.43
C ASN A 69 -10.24 -9.41 -3.27
N LEU A 70 -11.08 -10.33 -2.80
CA LEU A 70 -11.41 -11.60 -3.46
C LEU A 70 -12.63 -11.48 -4.40
N GLY A 71 -13.19 -10.27 -4.53
CA GLY A 71 -14.29 -9.95 -5.45
C GLY A 71 -13.79 -9.16 -6.67
N ARG A 72 -14.67 -8.38 -7.28
CA ARG A 72 -14.30 -7.50 -8.40
C ARG A 72 -13.81 -6.15 -7.88
N PHE A 73 -12.53 -5.87 -8.12
CA PHE A 73 -11.91 -4.61 -7.74
C PHE A 73 -12.39 -3.47 -8.65
N ASN A 74 -12.49 -2.26 -8.09
CA ASN A 74 -12.81 -1.03 -8.79
C ASN A 74 -14.16 -1.08 -9.54
N GLN A 75 -15.16 -1.66 -8.89
CA GLN A 75 -16.54 -1.75 -9.39
C GLN A 75 -17.50 -1.05 -8.44
N GLU A 76 -18.75 -0.89 -8.88
CA GLU A 76 -19.84 -0.40 -8.04
C GLU A 76 -20.02 -1.21 -6.74
N PRO A 77 -20.57 -0.61 -5.68
CA PRO A 77 -20.77 -1.26 -4.38
C PRO A 77 -21.48 -2.62 -4.49
N GLY A 78 -21.03 -3.57 -3.67
CA GLY A 78 -21.60 -4.93 -3.62
C GLY A 78 -20.93 -5.95 -4.55
N GLN A 79 -19.95 -5.54 -5.36
CA GLN A 79 -19.17 -6.46 -6.20
C GLN A 79 -17.79 -6.84 -5.59
N ALA A 80 -17.32 -6.07 -4.62
CA ALA A 80 -16.09 -6.34 -3.88
C ALA A 80 -16.31 -7.40 -2.79
N HIS A 81 -15.24 -8.07 -2.38
CA HIS A 81 -15.24 -9.01 -1.26
C HIS A 81 -13.94 -8.85 -0.50
N ASN A 82 -13.97 -7.95 0.48
CA ASN A 82 -12.78 -7.36 1.06
C ASN A 82 -12.41 -7.97 2.41
N TRP A 83 -11.13 -8.17 2.59
CA TRP A 83 -10.56 -8.77 3.77
C TRP A 83 -9.25 -8.08 4.13
N ILE A 84 -8.91 -8.11 5.41
CA ILE A 84 -7.55 -7.91 5.88
C ILE A 84 -6.99 -9.26 6.27
N PHE A 85 -5.89 -9.68 5.64
CA PHE A 85 -5.20 -10.91 5.98
C PHE A 85 -4.02 -10.57 6.89
N VAL A 86 -3.85 -11.36 7.95
CA VAL A 86 -2.80 -11.12 8.96
C VAL A 86 -1.82 -12.28 8.95
N TYR A 87 -0.54 -11.93 8.92
CA TYR A 87 0.57 -12.87 8.93
C TYR A 87 1.54 -12.53 10.05
N ASP A 88 2.16 -13.55 10.64
CA ASP A 88 3.32 -13.37 11.51
C ASP A 88 4.49 -12.80 10.70
N ASP A 89 5.17 -11.78 11.21
CA ASP A 89 6.18 -11.04 10.43
C ASP A 89 7.50 -11.81 10.22
N THR A 90 7.69 -12.93 10.90
CA THR A 90 8.93 -13.70 10.89
C THR A 90 8.76 -14.96 10.04
N SER A 91 7.76 -15.76 10.37
CA SER A 91 7.42 -17.02 9.69
C SER A 91 6.58 -16.81 8.43
N PHE A 92 5.84 -15.70 8.33
CA PHE A 92 4.72 -15.53 7.38
C PHE A 92 3.60 -16.57 7.55
N ASP A 93 3.49 -17.20 8.72
CA ASP A 93 2.34 -18.04 9.02
C ASP A 93 1.07 -17.17 9.00
N PHE A 94 0.05 -17.65 8.29
CA PHE A 94 -1.26 -17.02 8.29
C PHE A 94 -1.88 -17.14 9.69
N LEU A 95 -2.23 -16.00 10.28
CA LEU A 95 -2.80 -15.95 11.63
C LEU A 95 -4.32 -15.89 11.57
N GLU A 96 -4.85 -14.93 10.82
CA GLU A 96 -6.27 -14.63 10.81
C GLU A 96 -6.66 -13.72 9.64
N LYS A 97 -7.97 -13.52 9.47
CA LYS A 97 -8.50 -12.53 8.52
C LYS A 97 -9.75 -11.86 9.04
N TYR A 98 -9.91 -10.60 8.68
CA TYR A 98 -11.05 -9.75 9.05
C TYR A 98 -11.82 -9.33 7.81
N HIS A 99 -13.14 -9.42 7.85
CA HIS A 99 -13.98 -8.93 6.76
C HIS A 99 -14.20 -7.43 6.91
N VAL A 100 -13.99 -6.66 5.82
CA VAL A 100 -14.10 -5.18 5.83
C VAL A 100 -15.08 -4.69 4.75
N PRO A 101 -16.39 -4.96 4.91
CA PRO A 101 -17.39 -4.71 3.87
C PRO A 101 -17.59 -3.23 3.54
N GLU A 102 -17.22 -2.32 4.43
CA GLU A 102 -17.40 -0.88 4.25
C GLU A 102 -16.53 -0.33 3.11
N VAL A 103 -15.43 -1.02 2.76
CA VAL A 103 -14.57 -0.67 1.60
C VAL A 103 -15.22 -1.08 0.28
N VAL A 104 -16.30 -0.40 -0.10
CA VAL A 104 -17.25 -0.90 -1.11
C VAL A 104 -16.71 -1.14 -2.53
N HIS A 105 -15.59 -0.52 -2.90
CA HIS A 105 -15.02 -0.59 -4.25
C HIS A 105 -13.80 -1.53 -4.39
N GLY A 106 -13.46 -2.26 -3.33
CA GLY A 106 -12.29 -3.14 -3.30
C GLY A 106 -11.20 -2.57 -2.41
N ALA A 107 -10.78 -3.31 -1.38
CA ALA A 107 -9.62 -2.96 -0.56
C ALA A 107 -8.33 -3.12 -1.38
N GLY A 108 -7.59 -2.02 -1.53
CA GLY A 108 -6.39 -1.93 -2.36
C GLY A 108 -5.10 -1.76 -1.56
N GLY A 109 -5.19 -1.27 -0.33
CA GLY A 109 -4.05 -0.95 0.52
C GLY A 109 -4.45 -0.49 1.91
N MET A 110 -3.47 -0.37 2.80
CA MET A 110 -3.71 0.02 4.19
C MET A 110 -2.47 0.57 4.88
N GLU A 111 -2.70 1.31 5.97
CA GLU A 111 -1.66 1.80 6.88
C GLU A 111 -2.13 1.66 8.33
N TRP A 112 -1.20 1.54 9.26
CA TRP A 112 -1.45 1.68 10.69
C TRP A 112 -0.90 3.01 11.19
N HIS A 113 -1.74 3.81 11.83
CA HIS A 113 -1.31 5.07 12.43
C HIS A 113 -2.16 5.41 13.66
N ASP A 114 -1.51 5.92 14.70
CA ASP A 114 -2.16 6.45 15.91
C ASP A 114 -3.26 5.55 16.52
N GLY A 115 -2.99 4.24 16.58
CA GLY A 115 -3.88 3.27 17.23
C GLY A 115 -5.04 2.76 16.37
N VAL A 116 -5.09 3.11 15.08
CA VAL A 116 -6.15 2.72 14.15
C VAL A 116 -5.58 2.29 12.80
N PHE A 117 -6.31 1.42 12.10
CA PHE A 117 -6.02 1.05 10.72
C PHE A 117 -6.78 1.95 9.75
N GLN A 118 -6.10 2.38 8.68
CA GLN A 118 -6.68 3.08 7.55
C GLN A 118 -6.68 2.12 6.37
N VAL A 119 -7.85 1.81 5.82
CA VAL A 119 -7.99 0.98 4.62
C VAL A 119 -8.44 1.87 3.46
N ILE A 120 -7.81 1.70 2.31
CA ILE A 120 -8.07 2.47 1.08
C ILE A 120 -8.33 1.53 -0.09
N GLY A 121 -8.72 2.06 -1.25
CA GLY A 121 -8.87 1.23 -2.43
C GLY A 121 -9.57 1.88 -3.61
N GLY A 122 -10.38 1.06 -4.29
CA GLY A 122 -10.94 1.34 -5.62
C GLY A 122 -11.72 2.66 -5.73
N LEU A 123 -11.66 3.25 -6.92
CA LEU A 123 -12.49 4.35 -7.38
C LEU A 123 -13.02 4.06 -8.82
N PRO A 124 -14.28 3.61 -8.95
CA PRO A 124 -14.89 3.41 -10.27
C PRO A 124 -14.91 4.70 -11.11
N VAL A 125 -14.88 4.55 -12.44
CA VAL A 125 -14.97 5.69 -13.36
C VAL A 125 -16.27 6.47 -13.12
N GLY A 126 -16.17 7.79 -13.04
CA GLY A 126 -17.31 8.69 -12.80
C GLY A 126 -17.44 9.16 -11.35
N TYR A 127 -16.65 8.60 -10.42
CA TYR A 127 -16.49 9.12 -9.07
C TYR A 127 -15.37 10.15 -9.01
N GLU A 128 -15.54 11.17 -8.19
CA GLU A 128 -14.63 12.32 -8.09
C GLU A 128 -13.99 12.48 -6.69
N GLU A 129 -14.12 11.46 -5.84
CA GLU A 129 -13.64 11.51 -4.45
C GLU A 129 -13.05 10.16 -4.06
N ASN A 130 -11.87 10.16 -3.44
CA ASN A 130 -11.31 8.97 -2.82
C ASN A 130 -11.79 8.82 -1.38
N TYR A 131 -11.71 7.61 -0.85
CA TYR A 131 -12.18 7.28 0.49
C TYR A 131 -11.09 6.61 1.34
N VAL A 132 -11.05 6.98 2.61
CA VAL A 132 -10.26 6.30 3.65
C VAL A 132 -11.23 5.75 4.69
N TYR A 133 -11.08 4.49 5.05
CA TYR A 133 -11.93 3.81 6.02
C TYR A 133 -11.11 3.51 7.27
N THR A 134 -11.52 4.07 8.40
CA THR A 134 -10.84 3.92 9.68
C THR A 134 -11.45 2.77 10.46
N TYR A 135 -10.59 1.92 10.99
CA TYR A 135 -10.96 0.77 11.81
C TYR A 135 -10.17 0.75 13.12
N SER A 136 -10.78 0.18 14.16
CA SER A 136 -10.11 -0.14 15.42
C SER A 136 -9.00 -1.19 15.23
N PRO A 137 -8.15 -1.44 16.25
CA PRO A 137 -7.16 -2.52 16.21
C PRO A 137 -7.77 -3.92 16.01
N THR A 138 -9.05 -4.09 16.32
CA THR A 138 -9.83 -5.33 16.15
C THR A 138 -10.68 -5.33 14.88
N PHE A 139 -10.43 -4.38 13.96
CA PHE A 139 -11.16 -4.19 12.70
C PHE A 139 -12.66 -3.89 12.86
N ASP A 140 -13.05 -3.21 13.94
CA ASP A 140 -14.37 -2.61 14.03
C ASP A 140 -14.37 -1.30 13.23
N PHE A 141 -15.30 -1.17 12.29
CA PHE A 141 -15.44 0.04 11.49
C PHE A 141 -15.78 1.26 12.37
N GLN A 142 -15.07 2.36 12.15
CA GLN A 142 -15.26 3.61 12.90
C GLN A 142 -15.83 4.71 12.02
N GLU A 143 -15.14 5.03 10.92
CA GLU A 143 -15.50 6.18 10.07
C GLU A 143 -15.03 5.99 8.63
N ARG A 144 -15.78 6.59 7.69
CA ARG A 144 -15.34 6.78 6.31
C ARG A 144 -15.06 8.27 6.10
N HIS A 145 -13.82 8.59 5.73
CA HIS A 145 -13.38 9.91 5.34
C HIS A 145 -13.42 10.07 3.82
N VAL A 146 -13.65 11.30 3.37
CA VAL A 146 -13.75 11.67 1.96
C VAL A 146 -12.61 12.61 1.61
N ILE A 147 -11.88 12.29 0.54
CA ILE A 147 -10.83 13.13 -0.03
C ILE A 147 -11.32 13.62 -1.40
N PRO A 148 -11.66 14.92 -1.56
CA PRO A 148 -12.16 15.47 -2.81
C PRO A 148 -11.01 15.67 -3.82
N SER A 149 -10.42 14.57 -4.28
CA SER A 149 -9.25 14.54 -5.17
C SER A 149 -9.56 14.72 -6.65
N GLY A 150 -10.84 14.63 -7.04
CA GLY A 150 -11.22 14.26 -8.39
C GLY A 150 -10.95 12.78 -8.66
N TYR A 151 -11.25 12.33 -9.88
CA TYR A 151 -10.99 10.96 -10.30
C TYR A 151 -9.49 10.62 -10.33
N THR A 152 -9.13 9.53 -9.65
CA THR A 152 -7.83 8.85 -9.77
C THR A 152 -8.04 7.45 -10.35
N LYS A 153 -7.22 7.06 -11.33
CA LYS A 153 -7.38 5.77 -12.01
C LYS A 153 -7.25 4.62 -11.01
N LEU A 154 -8.32 3.84 -10.86
CA LEU A 154 -8.43 2.73 -9.92
C LEU A 154 -8.38 3.11 -8.42
N GLY A 155 -8.46 4.40 -8.08
CA GLY A 155 -8.45 4.88 -6.69
C GLY A 155 -7.06 4.99 -6.07
N ILE A 156 -7.03 5.02 -4.74
CA ILE A 156 -5.80 4.96 -3.95
C ILE A 156 -5.36 3.51 -3.85
N GLN A 157 -4.06 3.28 -3.96
CA GLN A 157 -3.44 1.96 -3.96
C GLN A 157 -2.50 1.74 -2.80
N THR A 158 -1.85 2.81 -2.34
CA THR A 158 -0.90 2.76 -1.22
C THR A 158 -1.14 3.91 -0.26
N ALA A 159 -0.77 3.72 0.99
CA ALA A 159 -0.85 4.74 2.02
C ALA A 159 0.43 4.75 2.86
N CYS A 160 0.87 5.94 3.26
CA CYS A 160 1.91 6.13 4.26
C CYS A 160 1.61 7.37 5.09
N HIS A 161 1.71 7.27 6.41
CA HIS A 161 1.74 8.43 7.28
C HIS A 161 3.19 8.81 7.61
N ALA A 162 3.58 10.03 7.26
CA ALA A 162 4.93 10.54 7.50
C ALA A 162 4.96 12.06 7.49
N HIS A 163 5.81 12.64 8.33
CA HIS A 163 5.99 14.10 8.44
C HIS A 163 4.67 14.84 8.73
N ASP A 164 3.86 14.28 9.64
CA ASP A 164 2.53 14.77 10.03
C ASP A 164 1.54 14.87 8.85
N ARG A 165 1.72 14.04 7.82
CA ARG A 165 0.91 14.05 6.59
C ARG A 165 0.61 12.64 6.13
N TRP A 166 -0.52 12.51 5.44
CA TRP A 166 -0.87 11.33 4.68
C TRP A 166 -0.37 11.44 3.25
N TRP A 167 0.19 10.36 2.74
CA TRP A 167 0.68 10.20 1.37
C TRP A 167 -0.03 9.01 0.73
N PHE A 168 -0.75 9.26 -0.35
CA PHE A 168 -1.59 8.26 -1.01
C PHE A 168 -1.17 8.08 -2.46
N GLY A 169 -0.70 6.88 -2.82
CA GLY A 169 -0.30 6.58 -4.19
C GLY A 169 -1.47 6.15 -5.05
N CYS A 170 -1.58 6.73 -6.24
CA CYS A 170 -2.64 6.42 -7.21
C CYS A 170 -2.04 5.99 -8.54
N TYR A 171 -2.66 5.00 -9.19
CA TYR A 171 -2.34 4.72 -10.60
C TYR A 171 -2.82 5.88 -11.49
N GLY A 172 -2.23 6.03 -12.67
CA GLY A 172 -2.57 7.10 -13.60
C GLY A 172 -1.70 7.15 -14.85
N ASP A 173 -1.93 8.18 -15.65
CA ASP A 173 -1.02 8.63 -16.71
C ASP A 173 -1.05 10.17 -16.73
N PRO A 174 -0.20 10.85 -15.92
CA PRO A 174 0.80 10.27 -15.03
C PRO A 174 0.20 9.67 -13.75
N ASP A 175 0.92 8.73 -13.14
CA ASP A 175 0.72 8.36 -11.73
C ASP A 175 0.92 9.59 -10.84
N VAL A 176 0.16 9.67 -9.75
CA VAL A 176 0.23 10.79 -8.79
C VAL A 176 0.28 10.29 -7.36
N THR A 177 0.79 11.15 -6.47
CA THR A 177 0.68 10.99 -5.01
C THR A 177 -0.17 12.10 -4.45
N LEU A 178 -1.28 11.77 -3.81
CA LEU A 178 -2.08 12.74 -3.06
C LEU A 178 -1.42 12.96 -1.69
N GLN A 179 -1.40 14.22 -1.25
CA GLN A 179 -1.01 14.57 0.11
C GLN A 179 -2.20 15.13 0.87
N ALA A 180 -2.44 14.65 2.08
CA ALA A 180 -3.51 15.15 2.94
C ALA A 180 -3.01 15.44 4.36
N ASP A 181 -3.77 16.25 5.10
CA ASP A 181 -3.55 16.44 6.54
C ASP A 181 -4.13 15.26 7.35
N ASN A 182 -3.93 15.26 8.68
CA ASN A 182 -4.42 14.20 9.57
C ASN A 182 -5.97 14.12 9.67
N LYS A 183 -6.70 15.05 9.06
CA LYS A 183 -8.16 15.02 8.92
C LYS A 183 -8.59 14.62 7.50
N PHE A 184 -7.64 14.16 6.68
CA PHE A 184 -7.82 13.78 5.28
C PHE A 184 -8.28 14.93 4.37
N ASN A 185 -8.03 16.19 4.76
CA ASN A 185 -8.18 17.30 3.83
C ASN A 185 -7.05 17.25 2.80
N LEU A 186 -7.39 17.26 1.51
CA LEU A 186 -6.41 17.30 0.43
C LEU A 186 -5.59 18.59 0.51
N LEU A 187 -4.27 18.46 0.51
CA LEU A 187 -3.31 19.57 0.54
C LEU A 187 -2.64 19.76 -0.82
N ALA A 188 -2.26 18.67 -1.49
CA ALA A 188 -1.55 18.72 -2.76
C ALA A 188 -1.71 17.42 -3.57
N ILE A 189 -1.43 17.51 -4.87
CA ILE A 189 -1.31 16.37 -5.79
C ILE A 189 0.05 16.46 -6.46
N HIS A 190 0.91 15.48 -6.19
CA HIS A 190 2.30 15.44 -6.64
C HIS A 190 2.46 14.53 -7.84
N LYS A 191 3.19 14.96 -8.87
CA LYS A 191 3.48 14.16 -10.08
C LYS A 191 4.65 13.19 -9.86
N ILE A 192 4.56 12.40 -8.80
CA ILE A 192 5.51 11.36 -8.43
C ILE A 192 4.73 10.09 -8.13
N SER A 193 5.20 8.95 -8.66
CA SER A 193 4.54 7.66 -8.46
C SER A 193 4.96 7.01 -7.15
N THR A 194 3.97 6.73 -6.32
CA THR A 194 4.03 5.93 -5.09
C THR A 194 3.03 4.76 -5.13
N SER A 195 2.42 4.52 -6.30
CA SER A 195 1.27 3.62 -6.51
C SER A 195 1.53 2.14 -6.23
N VAL A 196 2.79 1.74 -6.10
CA VAL A 196 3.23 0.37 -5.77
C VAL A 196 4.13 0.30 -4.54
N GLY A 197 4.17 1.38 -3.75
CA GLY A 197 4.74 1.38 -2.41
C GLY A 197 5.27 2.74 -1.99
N ILE A 198 5.04 3.10 -0.74
CA ILE A 198 5.72 4.20 -0.06
C ILE A 198 5.85 3.86 1.41
N ILE A 199 7.05 3.98 1.96
CA ILE A 199 7.30 3.87 3.41
C ILE A 199 8.23 5.00 3.85
N CYS A 200 8.13 5.37 5.12
CA CYS A 200 9.07 6.26 5.79
C CYS A 200 9.92 5.46 6.77
N LEU A 201 11.24 5.62 6.71
CA LEU A 201 12.15 5.00 7.66
C LEU A 201 12.29 5.85 8.93
N PRO A 202 12.84 5.29 10.04
CA PRO A 202 13.01 6.03 11.29
C PRO A 202 13.84 7.32 11.17
N ASP A 203 14.69 7.43 10.16
CA ASP A 203 15.47 8.64 9.85
C ASP A 203 14.68 9.73 9.10
N GLY A 204 13.40 9.49 8.82
CA GLY A 204 12.51 10.38 8.08
C GLY A 204 12.65 10.30 6.56
N SER A 205 13.53 9.45 6.04
CA SER A 205 13.69 9.28 4.58
C SER A 205 12.61 8.36 4.00
N PHE A 206 12.17 8.65 2.78
CA PHE A 206 11.22 7.82 2.09
C PHE A 206 11.91 6.69 1.31
N ARG A 207 11.21 5.57 1.18
CA ARG A 207 11.48 4.54 0.17
C ARG A 207 10.24 4.37 -0.69
N LEU A 208 10.42 4.45 -1.99
CA LEU A 208 9.34 4.36 -2.96
C LEU A 208 9.43 3.02 -3.68
N GLY A 209 8.32 2.27 -3.69
CA GLY A 209 8.20 1.01 -4.41
C GLY A 209 8.31 1.23 -5.92
N ARG A 210 8.96 0.29 -6.60
CA ARG A 210 9.10 0.25 -8.05
C ARG A 210 8.79 -1.15 -8.53
N SER A 211 8.07 -1.22 -9.63
CA SER A 211 7.71 -2.47 -10.28
C SER A 211 8.07 -2.38 -11.75
N ALA A 212 8.69 -3.43 -12.29
CA ALA A 212 9.02 -3.49 -13.72
C ALA A 212 8.65 -4.86 -14.30
N ARG A 213 8.05 -4.87 -15.49
CA ARG A 213 7.79 -6.09 -16.24
C ARG A 213 9.03 -6.48 -17.05
N THR A 214 9.44 -7.74 -16.92
CA THR A 214 10.55 -8.35 -17.64
C THR A 214 10.04 -9.60 -18.40
N PRO A 215 10.85 -10.19 -19.30
CA PRO A 215 10.49 -11.47 -19.93
C PRO A 215 10.23 -12.62 -18.94
N SER A 216 10.88 -12.58 -17.76
CA SER A 216 10.79 -13.61 -16.73
C SER A 216 9.67 -13.38 -15.70
N GLY A 217 8.97 -12.24 -15.78
CA GLY A 217 7.97 -11.82 -14.80
C GLY A 217 8.20 -10.39 -14.32
N PHE A 218 7.59 -10.02 -13.20
CA PHE A 218 7.75 -8.72 -12.57
C PHE A 218 8.87 -8.73 -11.54
N THR A 219 9.58 -7.62 -11.44
CA THR A 219 10.54 -7.34 -10.37
C THR A 219 9.97 -6.29 -9.42
N GLY A 220 10.49 -6.26 -8.19
CA GLY A 220 10.23 -5.20 -7.22
C GLY A 220 11.54 -4.53 -6.80
N ALA A 221 11.49 -3.25 -6.50
CA ALA A 221 12.61 -2.53 -5.91
C ALA A 221 12.12 -1.37 -5.03
N ILE A 222 12.98 -0.90 -4.13
CA ILE A 222 12.79 0.38 -3.45
C ILE A 222 13.82 1.39 -3.94
N GLN A 223 13.37 2.62 -4.09
CA GLN A 223 14.18 3.77 -4.46
C GLN A 223 14.16 4.78 -3.31
N THR A 224 15.31 5.30 -2.91
CA THR A 224 15.38 6.41 -1.94
C THR A 224 14.74 7.66 -2.50
N ALA A 225 13.95 8.33 -1.67
CA ALA A 225 13.42 9.67 -1.92
C ALA A 225 13.46 10.51 -0.63
N SER A 226 13.40 11.82 -0.80
CA SER A 226 13.34 12.82 0.25
C SER A 226 12.03 13.60 0.14
N LEU A 227 11.68 14.33 1.19
CA LEU A 227 10.50 15.20 1.18
C LEU A 227 10.55 16.26 0.06
N HIS A 228 11.76 16.68 -0.35
CA HIS A 228 11.95 17.63 -1.44
C HIS A 228 11.56 17.08 -2.82
N ASP A 229 11.49 15.76 -2.98
CA ASP A 229 11.08 15.12 -4.24
C ASP A 229 9.55 15.21 -4.45
N PHE A 230 8.80 15.65 -3.43
CA PHE A 230 7.37 15.90 -3.46
C PHE A 230 7.04 17.40 -3.51
N GLN A 231 7.85 18.21 -4.20
CA GLN A 231 7.67 19.66 -4.36
C GLN A 231 7.37 20.04 -5.81
#